data_AF-A0A2A5VJS8-F1
#
_entry.id   AF-A0A2A5VJS8-F1
#
_cell.length_a   1.000
_cell.length_b   1.000
_cell.length_c   1.000
_cell.angle_alpha   90.00
_cell.angle_beta   90.00
_cell.angle_gamma   90.00
#
_symmetry.space_group_name_H-M   'P 1'
#
loop_
_entity.id
_entity.type
_entity.pdbx_description
1 polymer ?
#
loop_
_entity_poly.entity_id
_entity_poly.type
_entity_poly.pdbx_seq_one_letter_code
_entity_poly.pdbx_strand_id
1 'polypeptide(L)'
;MDVTGFRELFPPLREEGAPIYFDNACMTLRPQSVIDAIQHYYSQNPSCAGRSVHRWGMSISQTVTRTRRKLAEHIGASNAREVIFTPNATHSINQVASGLKWNDGDVVITSDREHNS
;
A
#
# COMPACT_ATOMS: atom_id res chain seq x y z
N MET A 1 -16.79 14.89 -12.79
CA MET A 1 -16.34 13.51 -12.48
C MET A 1 -17.54 12.61 -12.68
N ASP A 2 -17.39 11.56 -13.48
CA ASP A 2 -18.47 10.57 -13.70
C ASP A 2 -18.51 9.60 -12.51
N VAL A 3 -19.47 9.81 -11.61
CA VAL A 3 -19.62 9.02 -10.39
C VAL A 3 -20.15 7.62 -10.69
N THR A 4 -21.04 7.50 -11.68
CA THR A 4 -21.62 6.23 -12.09
C THR A 4 -20.54 5.33 -12.69
N GLY A 5 -19.76 5.87 -13.65
CA GLY A 5 -18.63 5.16 -14.21
C GLY A 5 -17.56 4.77 -13.18
N PHE A 6 -17.35 5.59 -12.14
CA PHE A 6 -16.42 5.28 -11.07
C PHE A 6 -16.90 4.13 -10.17
N ARG A 7 -18.21 4.07 -9.86
CA ARG A 7 -18.80 2.99 -9.07
C ARG A 7 -18.61 1.63 -9.74
N GLU A 8 -18.75 1.58 -11.07
CA GLU A 8 -18.56 0.36 -11.87
C GLU A 8 -17.14 -0.21 -11.79
N LEU A 9 -16.16 0.54 -11.31
CA LEU A 9 -14.81 0.01 -11.10
C LEU A 9 -14.74 -0.98 -9.93
N PHE A 10 -15.71 -1.01 -9.02
CA PHE A 10 -15.70 -1.80 -7.79
C PHE A 10 -16.66 -2.99 -7.89
N PRO A 11 -16.17 -4.24 -8.04
CA PRO A 11 -17.02 -5.40 -8.29
C PRO A 11 -18.15 -5.63 -7.28
N PRO A 12 -17.93 -5.49 -5.95
CA PRO A 12 -19.00 -5.68 -4.96
C PRO A 12 -20.17 -4.68 -5.09
N LEU A 13 -19.99 -3.58 -5.82
CA LEU A 13 -20.99 -2.53 -5.98
C LEU A 13 -21.81 -2.64 -7.28
N ARG A 14 -21.43 -3.58 -8.18
CA ARG A 14 -22.09 -3.83 -9.47
C ARG A 14 -23.34 -4.68 -9.36
N GLU A 15 -23.45 -5.47 -8.29
CA GLU A 15 -24.58 -6.37 -8.08
C GLU A 15 -25.87 -5.57 -7.81
N GLU A 16 -26.98 -6.05 -8.36
CA GLU A 16 -28.29 -5.51 -8.04
C GLU A 16 -28.58 -5.74 -6.55
N GLY A 17 -28.97 -4.68 -5.83
CA GLY A 17 -29.15 -4.75 -4.39
C GLY A 17 -27.85 -4.68 -3.57
N ALA A 18 -26.71 -4.33 -4.17
CA ALA A 18 -25.46 -4.09 -3.43
C ALA A 18 -25.68 -3.10 -2.26
N PRO A 19 -25.08 -3.36 -1.09
CA PRO A 19 -25.31 -2.53 0.10
C PRO A 19 -24.77 -1.11 -0.09
N ILE A 20 -25.40 -0.17 0.62
CA ILE A 20 -24.86 1.17 0.80
C ILE A 20 -23.69 1.07 1.79
N TYR A 21 -22.46 1.10 1.26
CA TYR A 21 -21.25 0.93 2.05
C TYR A 21 -20.66 2.27 2.49
N PHE A 22 -20.86 2.65 3.75
CA PHE A 22 -20.34 3.88 4.36
C PHE A 22 -19.24 3.65 5.41
N ASP A 23 -18.52 2.53 5.32
CA ASP A 23 -17.46 2.15 6.27
C ASP A 23 -16.05 2.15 5.65
N ASN A 24 -15.83 3.03 4.66
CA ASN A 24 -14.53 3.15 3.97
C ASN A 24 -13.37 3.57 4.89
N ALA A 25 -13.68 4.18 6.04
CA ALA A 25 -12.68 4.53 7.04
C ALA A 25 -12.07 3.28 7.73
N CYS A 26 -12.85 2.20 7.87
CA CYS A 26 -12.35 0.92 8.35
C CYS A 26 -11.62 0.14 7.25
N MET A 27 -12.27 -0.03 6.08
CA MET A 27 -11.72 -0.79 4.97
C MET A 27 -12.26 -0.28 3.63
N THR A 28 -11.39 -0.03 2.66
CA THR A 28 -11.81 0.41 1.32
C THR A 28 -12.03 -0.78 0.39
N LEU A 29 -13.06 -0.69 -0.46
CA LEU A 29 -13.24 -1.65 -1.55
C LEU A 29 -12.09 -1.56 -2.55
N ARG A 30 -11.80 -2.66 -3.26
CA ARG A 30 -10.74 -2.71 -4.27
C ARG A 30 -11.35 -2.56 -5.66
N PRO A 31 -10.86 -1.65 -6.51
CA PRO A 31 -11.28 -1.63 -7.90
C PRO A 31 -10.76 -2.86 -8.64
N GLN A 32 -11.43 -3.25 -9.71
CA GLN A 32 -11.10 -4.43 -10.53
C GLN A 32 -9.63 -4.44 -10.95
N SER A 33 -9.06 -3.28 -11.32
CA SER A 33 -7.67 -3.18 -11.74
C SER A 33 -6.65 -3.62 -10.68
N VAL A 34 -6.96 -3.46 -9.39
CA VAL A 34 -6.12 -3.94 -8.28
C VAL A 34 -6.24 -5.45 -8.13
N ILE A 35 -7.46 -5.98 -8.26
CA ILE A 35 -7.73 -7.43 -8.20
C ILE A 35 -7.01 -8.14 -9.34
N ASP A 36 -7.14 -7.61 -10.57
CA ASP A 36 -6.51 -8.16 -11.77
C ASP A 36 -4.98 -8.16 -11.66
N ALA A 37 -4.39 -7.11 -11.08
CA ALA A 37 -2.95 -7.02 -10.87
C ALA A 37 -2.43 -8.11 -9.91
N ILE A 38 -3.18 -8.39 -8.83
CA ILE A 38 -2.85 -9.46 -7.88
C ILE A 38 -2.99 -10.82 -8.57
N GLN A 39 -4.08 -11.06 -9.30
CA GLN A 39 -4.29 -12.29 -10.04
C GLN A 39 -3.22 -12.51 -11.11
N HIS A 40 -2.83 -11.44 -11.81
CA HIS A 40 -1.75 -11.48 -12.80
C HIS A 40 -0.42 -11.90 -12.18
N TYR A 41 -0.06 -11.33 -11.02
CA TYR A 41 1.16 -11.73 -10.30
C TYR A 41 1.18 -13.24 -10.01
N TYR A 42 0.11 -13.77 -9.42
CA TYR A 42 0.05 -15.18 -9.05
C TYR A 42 -0.07 -16.14 -10.24
N SER A 43 -0.71 -15.71 -11.34
CA SER A 43 -0.95 -16.57 -12.50
C SER A 43 0.16 -16.52 -13.57
N GLN A 44 0.92 -15.43 -13.66
CA GLN A 44 1.86 -15.22 -14.78
C GLN A 44 3.33 -15.25 -14.37
N ASN A 45 3.70 -14.66 -13.22
CA ASN A 45 5.10 -14.48 -12.85
C ASN A 45 5.35 -14.40 -11.32
N PRO A 46 4.83 -15.35 -10.52
CA PRO A 46 5.08 -15.37 -9.09
C PRO A 46 6.57 -15.62 -8.84
N SER A 47 7.25 -14.66 -8.22
CA SER A 47 8.69 -14.76 -7.95
C SER A 47 9.15 -13.84 -6.83
N CYS A 48 10.34 -14.11 -6.31
CA CYS A 48 11.00 -13.35 -5.26
C CYS A 48 11.78 -12.17 -5.86
N ALA A 49 11.27 -10.96 -5.68
CA ALA A 49 11.97 -9.72 -6.04
C ALA A 49 13.35 -9.65 -5.37
N GLY A 50 14.37 -9.23 -6.11
CA GLY A 50 15.73 -8.99 -5.61
C GLY A 50 16.53 -10.25 -5.25
N ARG A 51 15.97 -11.45 -5.39
CA ARG A 51 16.66 -12.72 -5.10
C ARG A 51 16.87 -13.59 -6.34
N SER A 52 15.94 -13.54 -7.28
CA SER A 52 15.94 -14.38 -8.47
C SER A 52 16.40 -13.61 -9.72
N VAL A 53 17.36 -14.17 -10.45
CA VAL A 53 17.89 -13.58 -11.70
C VAL A 53 17.21 -14.12 -12.97
N HIS A 54 16.33 -15.11 -12.84
CA HIS A 54 15.53 -15.58 -13.98
C HIS A 54 14.47 -14.54 -14.39
N ARG A 55 13.90 -14.71 -15.58
CA ARG A 55 12.99 -13.75 -16.23
C ARG A 55 11.90 -13.19 -15.31
N TRP A 56 11.21 -14.05 -14.57
CA TRP A 56 10.14 -13.61 -13.64
C TRP A 56 10.70 -12.83 -12.46
N GLY A 57 11.79 -13.28 -11.83
CA GLY A 57 12.44 -12.58 -10.73
C GLY A 57 12.87 -11.15 -11.12
N MET A 58 13.46 -11.00 -12.30
CA MET A 58 13.84 -9.68 -12.85
C MET A 58 12.61 -8.81 -13.13
N SER A 59 11.56 -9.38 -13.72
CA SER A 59 10.30 -8.69 -14.02
C SER A 59 9.61 -8.15 -12.75
N ILE A 60 9.54 -8.97 -11.69
CA ILE A 60 8.97 -8.54 -10.41
C ILE A 60 9.85 -7.50 -9.72
N SER A 61 11.18 -7.67 -9.77
CA SER A 61 12.12 -6.69 -9.22
C SER A 61 11.95 -5.30 -9.86
N GLN A 62 11.82 -5.24 -11.18
CA GLN A 62 11.53 -4.00 -11.91
C GLN A 62 10.17 -3.41 -11.53
N THR A 63 9.17 -4.26 -11.31
CA THR A 63 7.83 -3.83 -10.89
C THR A 63 7.88 -3.19 -9.51
N VAL A 64 8.54 -3.82 -8.53
CA VAL A 64 8.74 -3.24 -7.19
C VAL A 64 9.47 -1.90 -7.26
N THR A 65 10.54 -1.80 -8.05
CA THR A 65 11.30 -0.55 -8.22
C THR A 65 10.43 0.57 -8.84
N ARG A 66 9.66 0.27 -9.88
CA ARG A 66 8.72 1.25 -10.48
C ARG A 66 7.64 1.67 -9.49
N THR A 67 7.07 0.73 -8.74
CA THR A 67 6.05 1.04 -7.72
C THR A 67 6.63 1.95 -6.64
N ARG A 68 7.85 1.69 -6.17
CA ARG A 68 8.53 2.55 -5.20
C ARG A 68 8.71 3.97 -5.72
N ARG A 69 9.15 4.14 -6.97
CA ARG A 69 9.28 5.47 -7.60
C ARG A 69 7.92 6.18 -7.71
N LYS A 70 6.88 5.49 -8.19
CA LYS A 70 5.53 6.06 -8.30
C LYS A 70 4.99 6.51 -6.94
N LEU A 71 5.21 5.73 -5.88
CA LEU A 71 4.80 6.13 -4.53
C LEU A 71 5.59 7.33 -4.03
N ALA A 72 6.90 7.37 -4.26
CA ALA A 72 7.74 8.52 -3.90
C ALA A 72 7.22 9.81 -4.54
N GLU A 73 6.91 9.77 -5.84
CA GLU A 73 6.30 10.90 -6.57
C GLU A 73 4.91 11.25 -6.00
N HIS A 74 4.09 10.24 -5.68
CA HIS A 74 2.74 10.45 -5.15
C HIS A 74 2.72 11.14 -3.78
N ILE A 75 3.67 10.81 -2.89
CA ILE A 75 3.75 11.39 -1.54
C ILE A 75 4.73 12.58 -1.45
N GLY A 76 5.35 12.97 -2.56
CA GLY A 76 6.30 14.09 -2.60
C GLY A 76 7.67 13.82 -1.96
N ALA A 77 8.11 12.56 -1.91
CA ALA A 77 9.45 12.21 -1.42
C ALA A 77 10.55 12.66 -2.41
N SER A 78 11.68 13.12 -1.90
CA SER A 78 12.79 13.61 -2.73
C SER A 78 13.54 12.46 -3.42
N ASN A 79 13.52 11.27 -2.81
CA ASN A 79 14.15 10.08 -3.34
C ASN A 79 13.31 8.83 -3.10
N ALA A 80 13.21 7.95 -4.11
CA ALA A 80 12.52 6.67 -3.97
C ALA A 80 13.10 5.77 -2.86
N ARG A 81 14.37 5.96 -2.46
CA ARG A 81 14.99 5.23 -1.35
C ARG A 81 14.43 5.60 0.03
N GLU A 82 13.73 6.72 0.14
CA GLU A 82 13.05 7.15 1.39
C GLU A 82 11.73 6.38 1.60
N VAL A 83 11.20 5.75 0.56
CA VAL A 83 9.98 4.94 0.64
C VAL A 83 10.36 3.53 1.05
N ILE A 84 9.86 3.04 2.17
CA ILE A 84 10.01 1.65 2.65
C ILE A 84 8.64 0.96 2.63
N PHE A 85 8.61 -0.29 2.14
CA PHE A 85 7.38 -1.08 2.16
C PHE A 85 7.26 -1.82 3.49
N THR A 86 6.16 -1.62 4.18
CA THR A 86 5.78 -2.30 5.42
C THR A 86 4.40 -2.93 5.25
N PRO A 87 3.98 -3.87 6.12
CA PRO A 87 2.66 -4.47 6.03
C PRO A 87 1.49 -3.49 6.25
N ASN A 88 1.65 -2.49 7.13
CA ASN A 88 0.61 -1.51 7.49
C ASN A 88 1.21 -0.31 8.25
N ALA A 89 0.36 0.67 8.58
CA ALA A 89 0.73 1.89 9.31
C ALA A 89 1.27 1.61 10.72
N THR A 90 0.63 0.72 11.49
CA THR A 90 1.08 0.27 12.82
C THR A 90 2.52 -0.25 12.78
N HIS A 91 2.83 -1.12 11.81
CA HIS A 91 4.17 -1.65 11.67
C HIS A 91 5.18 -0.55 11.29
N SER A 92 4.80 0.39 10.43
CA SER A 92 5.64 1.55 10.09
C SER A 92 5.99 2.40 11.30
N ILE A 93 4.99 2.73 12.14
CA ILE A 93 5.19 3.55 13.34
C ILE A 93 6.11 2.83 14.32
N ASN A 94 5.86 1.54 14.56
CA ASN A 94 6.69 0.71 15.44
C ASN A 94 8.12 0.55 14.91
N GLN A 95 8.31 0.49 13.59
CA GLN A 95 9.64 0.44 12.97
C GLN A 95 10.43 1.73 13.22
N VAL A 96 9.77 2.89 13.23
CA VAL A 96 10.39 4.17 13.59
C VAL A 96 10.71 4.19 15.09
N ALA A 97 9.73 3.90 15.95
CA ALA A 97 9.91 3.92 17.39
C ALA A 97 11.04 2.97 17.86
N SER A 98 11.07 1.75 17.34
CA SER A 98 12.10 0.76 17.66
C SER A 98 13.44 1.00 16.95
N GLY A 99 13.44 1.77 15.85
CA GLY A 99 14.63 2.04 15.03
C GLY A 99 15.44 3.24 15.50
N LEU A 100 14.84 4.11 16.33
CA LEU A 100 15.52 5.26 16.93
C LEU A 100 16.31 4.85 18.17
N LYS A 101 17.41 5.55 18.41
CA LYS A 101 18.16 5.42 19.66
C LYS A 101 17.59 6.43 20.66
N TRP A 102 17.16 5.92 21.82
CA TRP A 102 16.63 6.71 22.93
C TRP A 102 17.66 6.80 24.06
N ASN A 103 17.67 7.92 24.75
CA ASN A 103 18.45 8.14 25.96
C ASN A 103 17.51 8.62 27.08
N ASP A 104 17.95 8.42 28.32
CA ASP A 104 17.22 8.92 29.48
C ASP A 104 17.05 10.45 29.39
N GLY A 105 15.82 10.91 29.56
CA GLY A 105 15.45 12.32 29.45
C GLY A 105 14.94 12.74 28.06
N ASP A 106 14.98 11.87 27.04
CA ASP A 106 14.32 12.14 25.77
C ASP A 106 12.79 12.24 25.95
N VAL A 107 12.16 13.15 25.18
CA VAL A 107 10.72 13.43 25.27
C VAL A 107 10.04 13.17 23.93
N VAL A 108 8.96 12.39 23.96
CA VAL A 108 8.07 12.18 22.82
C VAL A 108 6.81 13.00 23.03
N ILE A 109 6.50 13.87 22.07
CA ILE A 109 5.29 14.68 22.07
C ILE A 109 4.27 14.04 21.12
N THR A 110 3.04 13.90 21.59
CA THR A 110 1.91 13.33 20.85
C THR A 110 0.67 14.21 21.02
N SER A 111 -0.44 13.87 20.36
CA SER A 111 -1.73 14.56 20.49
C SER A 111 -2.77 13.74 21.26
N ASP A 112 -3.86 14.39 21.67
CA ASP A 112 -5.05 13.77 22.27
C ASP A 112 -5.97 13.09 21.24
N ARG A 113 -5.56 13.07 19.96
CA ARG A 113 -6.35 12.58 18.81
C ARG A 113 -5.69 11.44 18.06
N GLU A 114 -4.52 10.97 18.50
CA GLU A 114 -3.82 9.89 17.82
C GLU A 114 -4.61 8.57 17.85
N HIS A 115 -4.47 7.80 16.78
CA HIS A 115 -4.90 6.41 16.75
C HIS A 115 -3.94 5.54 17.57
N ASN A 116 -4.42 4.41 18.11
CA ASN A 116 -3.65 3.46 18.93
C ASN A 116 -2.50 2.72 18.21
N SER A 117 -2.17 3.11 16.97
CA SER A 117 -1.37 2.31 16.03
C SER A 117 0.09 2.13 16.42
#